data_AF-A0A563BX46-F1
#
_entry.id   AF-A0A563BX46-F1
#
_cell.length_a   1.000
_cell.length_b   1.000
_cell.length_c   1.000
_cell.angle_alpha   90.00
_cell.angle_beta   90.00
_cell.angle_gamma   90.00
#
_symmetry.space_group_name_H-M   'P 1'
#
loop_
_entity.id
_entity.type
_entity.pdbx_description
1 polymer ?
#
loop_
_entity_poly.entity_id
_entity_poly.type
_entity_poly.pdbx_seq_one_letter_code
_entity_poly.pdbx_strand_id
1 'polypeptide(L)'
;MKSAVMAFILLLMSTMILSGLAIKNATDRAAGEIGKKAQSAFVLENNARYNMGTPRGAGTVKNKDIEQIAKLDGVTGSVRRMDSLVDLKNVKQARLPDGTKDYDAKKEKDYGEAVNFMGVNDSAQELKFRTETFKLVSGRHIKSDDKFKVLIHEDFA
;
A
#
# COMPACT_ATOMS: atom_id res chain seq x y z
N MET A 1 32.80 -2.11 51.93
CA MET A 1 33.25 -2.38 50.55
C MET A 1 32.59 -3.61 49.92
N LYS A 2 32.69 -4.82 50.50
CA LYS A 2 32.10 -6.05 49.91
C LYS A 2 30.59 -5.99 49.66
N SER A 3 29.80 -5.46 50.61
CA SER A 3 28.33 -5.32 50.47
C SER A 3 27.92 -4.32 49.37
N ALA A 4 28.63 -3.19 49.23
CA ALA A 4 28.35 -2.19 48.19
C ALA A 4 28.66 -2.72 46.78
N VAL A 5 29.77 -3.45 46.62
CA VAL A 5 30.12 -4.10 45.35
C VAL A 5 29.06 -5.14 44.96
N MET A 6 28.58 -5.92 45.92
CA MET A 6 27.55 -6.94 45.68
C MET A 6 26.19 -6.33 45.31
N ALA A 7 25.79 -5.24 45.97
CA ALA A 7 24.61 -4.47 45.61
C ALA A 7 24.71 -3.88 44.19
N PHE A 8 25.89 -3.39 43.80
CA PHE A 8 26.12 -2.84 42.47
C PHE A 8 26.03 -3.91 41.37
N ILE A 9 26.58 -5.11 41.61
CA ILE A 9 26.47 -6.24 40.68
C ILE A 9 25.00 -6.66 40.51
N LEU A 10 24.24 -6.74 41.61
CA LEU A 10 22.81 -7.06 41.57
C LEU A 10 22.03 -5.99 40.78
N LEU A 11 22.33 -4.71 41.01
CA LEU A 11 21.72 -3.61 40.27
C LEU A 11 21.97 -3.75 38.76
N LEU A 12 23.22 -3.99 38.35
CA LEU A 12 23.59 -4.18 36.94
C LEU A 12 22.84 -5.36 36.31
N MET A 13 22.77 -6.51 37.01
CA MET A 13 22.03 -7.68 36.51
C MET A 13 20.53 -7.38 36.37
N SER A 14 19.93 -6.70 37.36
CA SER A 14 18.52 -6.28 37.30
C SER A 14 18.26 -5.32 36.13
N THR A 15 19.15 -4.35 35.89
CA THR A 15 19.05 -3.43 34.76
C THR A 15 19.15 -4.16 33.42
N MET A 16 20.06 -5.13 33.28
CA MET A 16 20.19 -5.92 32.05
C MET A 16 18.93 -6.76 31.77
N ILE A 17 18.40 -7.45 32.79
CA ILE A 17 17.18 -8.25 32.68
C ILE A 17 15.99 -7.36 32.29
N LEU A 18 15.83 -6.22 32.97
CA LEU A 18 14.73 -5.29 32.71
C LEU A 18 14.84 -4.67 31.30
N SER A 19 16.06 -4.35 30.86
CA SER A 19 16.31 -3.85 29.51
C SER A 19 15.98 -4.90 28.45
N GLY A 20 16.37 -6.15 28.66
CA GLY A 20 16.03 -7.26 27.77
C GLY A 20 14.52 -7.48 27.66
N LEU A 21 13.80 -7.45 28.79
CA LEU A 21 12.33 -7.52 28.83
C LEU A 21 11.67 -6.34 28.13
N ALA A 22 12.18 -5.12 28.34
CA ALA A 22 11.67 -3.92 27.69
C ALA A 22 11.86 -3.98 26.16
N ILE A 23 13.04 -4.40 25.70
CA ILE A 23 13.34 -4.59 24.27
C ILE A 23 12.43 -5.66 23.68
N LYS A 24 12.31 -6.83 24.32
CA LYS A 24 11.43 -7.91 23.86
C LYS A 24 9.98 -7.43 23.73
N ASN A 25 9.45 -6.76 24.76
CA ASN A 25 8.08 -6.25 24.73
C ASN A 25 7.87 -5.17 23.66
N ALA A 26 8.86 -4.31 23.42
CA ALA A 26 8.80 -3.32 22.35
C ALA A 26 8.82 -3.99 20.97
N THR A 27 9.68 -4.97 20.76
CA THR A 27 9.77 -5.76 19.53
C THR A 27 8.50 -6.56 19.28
N ASP A 28 7.95 -7.24 20.29
CA ASP A 28 6.71 -8.01 20.18
C ASP A 28 5.52 -7.10 19.80
N ARG A 29 5.46 -5.89 20.37
CA ARG A 29 4.45 -4.87 19.99
C ARG A 29 4.64 -4.40 18.55
N ALA A 30 5.86 -4.06 18.15
CA ALA A 30 6.14 -3.61 16.79
C ALA A 30 5.83 -4.71 15.76
N ALA A 31 6.21 -5.96 16.04
CA ALA A 31 5.88 -7.11 15.21
C ALA A 31 4.37 -7.34 15.11
N GLY A 32 3.63 -7.19 16.21
CA GLY A 32 2.18 -7.27 16.22
C GLY A 32 1.50 -6.19 15.36
N GLU A 33 1.96 -4.95 15.46
CA GLU A 33 1.43 -3.84 14.64
C GLU A 33 1.75 -4.01 13.15
N ILE A 34 2.95 -4.49 12.81
CA ILE A 34 3.33 -4.83 11.43
C ILE A 34 2.45 -6.00 10.92
N GLY A 35 2.25 -7.04 11.74
CA GLY A 35 1.42 -8.19 11.40
C GLY A 35 -0.01 -7.79 11.06
N LYS A 36 -0.61 -6.89 11.86
CA LYS A 36 -1.95 -6.33 11.59
C LYS A 36 -2.03 -5.58 10.26
N LYS A 37 -0.96 -4.87 9.87
CA LYS A 37 -0.90 -4.15 8.58
C LYS A 37 -0.69 -5.08 7.38
N ALA A 38 0.10 -6.15 7.55
CA ALA A 38 0.56 -6.99 6.43
C ALA A 38 -0.31 -8.23 6.14
N GLN A 39 -0.96 -8.85 7.14
CA GLN A 39 -1.57 -10.19 6.97
C GLN A 39 -3.11 -10.23 6.81
N SER A 40 -3.83 -9.12 6.94
CA SER A 40 -5.30 -9.17 7.03
C SER A 40 -6.06 -8.81 5.75
N ALA A 41 -5.43 -8.91 4.57
CA ALA A 41 -6.10 -8.61 3.30
C ALA A 41 -5.85 -9.71 2.25
N PHE A 42 -6.86 -9.95 1.43
CA PHE A 42 -6.75 -10.75 0.21
C PHE A 42 -7.24 -9.90 -0.97
N VAL A 43 -6.73 -10.20 -2.16
CA VAL A 43 -7.12 -9.51 -3.39
C VAL A 43 -8.00 -10.44 -4.20
N LEU A 44 -9.12 -9.91 -4.68
CA LEU A 44 -9.95 -10.55 -5.69
C LEU A 44 -9.59 -9.92 -7.03
N GLU A 45 -9.08 -10.72 -7.96
CA GLU A 45 -8.63 -10.26 -9.27
C GLU A 45 -8.88 -11.31 -10.36
N ASN A 46 -8.65 -10.92 -11.61
CA ASN A 46 -8.75 -11.85 -12.73
C ASN A 46 -7.70 -12.96 -12.61
N ASN A 47 -8.09 -14.19 -12.91
CA ASN A 47 -7.10 -15.22 -13.14
C ASN A 47 -6.44 -14.98 -14.50
N ALA A 48 -5.24 -14.40 -14.48
CA ALA A 48 -4.48 -14.05 -15.69
C ALA A 48 -4.17 -15.26 -16.60
N ARG A 49 -4.26 -16.50 -16.11
CA ARG A 49 -4.10 -17.71 -16.95
C ARG A 49 -5.28 -17.95 -17.89
N TYR A 50 -6.49 -17.59 -17.46
CA TYR A 50 -7.73 -17.85 -18.21
C TYR A 50 -8.40 -16.58 -18.72
N ASN A 51 -8.07 -15.43 -18.14
CA ASN A 51 -8.57 -14.13 -18.57
C ASN A 51 -7.49 -13.07 -18.35
N MET A 52 -6.75 -12.75 -19.41
CA MET A 52 -5.73 -11.68 -19.39
C MET A 52 -6.33 -10.27 -19.39
N GLY A 53 -7.65 -10.12 -19.47
CA GLY A 53 -8.33 -8.84 -19.59
C GLY A 53 -8.14 -8.19 -20.96
N THR A 54 -8.24 -6.86 -21.01
CA THR A 54 -7.92 -6.06 -22.19
C THR A 54 -6.70 -5.16 -21.89
N PRO A 55 -5.98 -4.67 -22.93
CA PRO A 55 -4.88 -3.73 -22.73
C PRO A 55 -5.26 -2.46 -21.95
N ARG A 56 -6.55 -2.11 -21.87
CA ARG A 56 -7.05 -0.89 -21.20
C ARG A 56 -7.88 -1.17 -19.94
N GLY A 57 -7.93 -2.42 -19.48
CA GLY A 57 -8.63 -2.81 -18.26
C GLY A 57 -9.18 -4.24 -18.29
N ALA A 58 -9.26 -4.88 -17.13
CA ALA A 58 -9.64 -6.28 -16.98
C ALA A 58 -10.82 -6.50 -16.00
N GLY A 59 -11.65 -5.47 -15.77
CA GLY A 59 -12.70 -5.44 -14.73
C GLY A 59 -13.59 -6.69 -14.74
N THR A 60 -13.35 -7.60 -13.79
CA THR A 60 -13.98 -8.93 -13.76
C THR A 60 -14.69 -9.22 -12.44
N VAL A 61 -14.36 -8.49 -11.38
CA VAL A 61 -15.01 -8.66 -10.07
C VAL A 61 -16.31 -7.86 -10.06
N LYS A 62 -17.44 -8.53 -9.84
CA LYS A 62 -18.76 -7.88 -9.81
C LYS A 62 -18.96 -7.18 -8.47
N ASN A 63 -19.54 -5.98 -8.48
CA ASN A 63 -19.86 -5.24 -7.26
C ASN A 63 -20.70 -6.05 -6.26
N LYS A 64 -21.67 -6.85 -6.76
CA LYS A 64 -22.51 -7.71 -5.92
C LYS A 64 -21.68 -8.68 -5.08
N ASP A 65 -20.64 -9.28 -5.66
CA ASP A 65 -19.80 -10.27 -4.98
C ASP A 65 -18.93 -9.58 -3.92
N ILE A 66 -18.41 -8.38 -4.23
CA ILE A 66 -17.68 -7.53 -3.27
C ILE A 66 -18.58 -7.19 -2.08
N GLU A 67 -19.82 -6.79 -2.32
CA GLU A 67 -20.79 -6.42 -1.28
C GLU A 67 -21.22 -7.59 -0.41
N GLN A 68 -21.28 -8.81 -0.98
CA GLN A 68 -21.55 -10.02 -0.20
C GLN A 68 -20.38 -10.36 0.71
N ILE A 69 -19.15 -10.31 0.19
CA ILE A 69 -17.92 -10.59 0.96
C ILE A 69 -17.70 -9.55 2.05
N ALA A 70 -17.96 -8.27 1.76
CA ALA A 70 -17.83 -7.18 2.72
C ALA A 70 -18.78 -7.30 3.93
N LYS A 71 -19.79 -8.17 3.87
CA LYS A 71 -20.75 -8.45 4.95
C LYS A 71 -20.40 -9.70 5.77
N LEU A 72 -19.36 -10.44 5.40
CA LEU A 72 -18.94 -11.64 6.14
C LEU A 72 -18.32 -11.25 7.48
N ASP A 73 -18.55 -12.09 8.50
CA ASP A 73 -17.95 -11.91 9.82
C ASP A 73 -16.41 -11.93 9.72
N GLY A 74 -15.78 -10.95 10.36
CA GLY A 74 -14.33 -10.75 10.33
C GLY A 74 -13.82 -9.88 9.19
N VAL A 75 -14.65 -9.51 8.21
CA VAL A 75 -14.29 -8.52 7.18
C VAL A 75 -14.55 -7.11 7.70
N THR A 76 -13.49 -6.33 7.92
CA THR A 76 -13.57 -4.99 8.52
C THR A 76 -13.61 -3.87 7.48
N GLY A 77 -13.40 -4.18 6.20
CA GLY A 77 -13.43 -3.19 5.13
C GLY A 77 -13.24 -3.81 3.75
N SER A 78 -13.52 -3.01 2.72
CA SER A 78 -13.27 -3.37 1.32
C SER A 78 -12.78 -2.16 0.53
N VAL A 79 -11.78 -2.40 -0.32
CA VAL A 79 -11.24 -1.40 -1.25
C VAL A 79 -11.52 -1.89 -2.66
N ARG A 80 -12.24 -1.08 -3.42
CA ARG A 80 -12.52 -1.34 -4.82
C ARG A 80 -11.47 -0.61 -5.63
N ARG A 81 -10.74 -1.35 -6.45
CA ARG A 81 -9.66 -0.84 -7.28
C ARG A 81 -9.97 -1.11 -8.74
N MET A 82 -9.79 -0.11 -9.58
CA MET A 82 -9.88 -0.24 -11.03
C MET A 82 -8.68 0.41 -11.66
N ASP A 83 -7.91 -0.36 -12.42
CA ASP A 83 -6.84 0.18 -13.25
C ASP A 83 -7.35 0.45 -14.65
N SER A 84 -6.91 1.57 -15.21
CA SER A 84 -7.10 1.88 -16.62
C SER A 84 -5.88 2.61 -17.16
N LEU A 85 -5.69 2.56 -18.47
CA LEU A 85 -4.74 3.41 -19.18
C LEU A 85 -5.50 4.57 -19.79
N VAL A 86 -5.08 5.79 -19.46
CA VAL A 86 -5.76 7.01 -19.90
C VAL A 86 -4.80 7.94 -20.61
N ASP A 87 -5.27 8.55 -21.69
CA ASP A 87 -4.55 9.60 -22.40
C ASP A 87 -4.74 10.93 -21.66
N LEU A 88 -3.65 11.62 -21.33
CA LEU A 88 -3.71 12.96 -20.78
C LEU A 88 -3.78 13.98 -21.92
N LYS A 89 -4.74 14.90 -21.87
CA LYS A 89 -4.87 15.94 -22.90
C LYS A 89 -3.77 16.99 -22.74
N ASN A 90 -3.04 17.25 -23.82
CA ASN A 90 -2.04 18.33 -23.93
C ASN A 90 -0.83 18.19 -22.97
N VAL A 91 -0.54 16.98 -22.50
CA VAL A 91 0.61 16.69 -21.64
C VAL A 91 1.29 15.42 -22.12
N LYS A 92 2.62 15.36 -21.97
CA LYS A 92 3.42 14.18 -22.25
C LYS A 92 3.91 13.56 -20.96
N GLN A 93 4.09 12.26 -20.95
CA GLN A 93 4.64 11.57 -19.80
C GLN A 93 6.11 11.98 -19.60
N ALA A 94 6.46 12.33 -18.36
CA ALA A 94 7.86 12.56 -18.01
C ALA A 94 8.65 11.25 -18.13
N ARG A 95 9.73 11.26 -18.92
CA ARG A 95 10.65 10.13 -19.02
C ARG A 95 11.70 10.27 -17.92
N LEU A 96 11.72 9.33 -16.98
CA LEU A 96 12.76 9.30 -15.97
C LEU A 96 14.13 9.02 -16.64
N PRO A 97 15.21 9.73 -16.27
CA PRO A 97 16.54 9.55 -16.87
C PRO A 97 17.01 8.09 -16.89
N ASP A 98 16.64 7.33 -15.86
CA ASP A 98 17.05 5.95 -15.65
C ASP A 98 15.94 4.93 -16.00
N GLY A 99 14.75 5.42 -16.37
CA GLY A 99 13.53 4.63 -16.60
C GLY A 99 13.43 3.99 -17.99
N THR A 100 14.49 4.07 -18.79
CA THR A 100 14.53 3.58 -20.18
C THR A 100 14.75 2.08 -20.31
N LYS A 101 15.11 1.38 -19.22
CA LYS A 101 15.38 -0.07 -19.30
C LYS A 101 14.13 -0.91 -19.60
N ASP A 102 12.96 -0.47 -19.12
CA ASP A 102 11.70 -1.23 -19.24
C ASP A 102 10.73 -0.66 -20.30
N TYR A 103 11.13 0.40 -21.00
CA TYR A 103 10.30 1.11 -21.97
C TYR A 103 10.88 0.98 -23.38
N ASP A 104 10.27 0.13 -24.21
CA ASP A 104 10.73 -0.18 -25.56
C ASP A 104 9.81 0.40 -26.65
N ALA A 105 10.24 0.29 -27.91
CA ALA A 105 9.48 0.78 -29.06
C ALA A 105 8.11 0.09 -29.24
N LYS A 106 7.94 -1.12 -28.70
CA LYS A 106 6.68 -1.86 -28.75
C LYS A 106 5.68 -1.27 -27.76
N LYS A 107 6.09 -1.01 -26.53
CA LYS A 107 5.28 -0.33 -25.51
C LYS A 107 4.93 1.09 -25.91
N GLU A 108 5.86 1.82 -26.53
CA GLU A 108 5.56 3.14 -27.11
C GLU A 108 4.47 3.05 -28.19
N LYS A 109 4.52 2.06 -29.07
CA LYS A 109 3.49 1.86 -30.08
C LYS A 109 2.14 1.47 -29.48
N ASP A 110 2.14 0.57 -28.49
CA ASP A 110 0.92 -0.02 -27.93
C ASP A 110 0.23 0.91 -26.92
N TYR A 111 0.99 1.76 -26.22
CA TYR A 111 0.51 2.60 -25.12
C TYR A 111 0.76 4.10 -25.30
N GLY A 112 1.73 4.51 -26.11
CA GLY A 112 2.04 5.93 -26.37
C GLY A 112 2.29 6.74 -25.10
N GLU A 113 1.56 7.86 -24.98
CA GLU A 113 1.60 8.77 -23.84
C GLU A 113 0.55 8.43 -22.75
N ALA A 114 -0.10 7.26 -22.84
CA ALA A 114 -1.10 6.86 -21.88
C ALA A 114 -0.47 6.60 -20.50
N VAL A 115 -1.06 7.18 -19.47
CA VAL A 115 -0.63 6.97 -18.09
C VAL A 115 -1.51 5.94 -17.40
N ASN A 116 -0.95 5.20 -16.46
CA ASN A 116 -1.73 4.34 -15.60
C ASN A 116 -2.55 5.18 -14.62
N PHE A 117 -3.86 4.97 -14.61
CA PHE A 117 -4.80 5.62 -13.73
C PHE A 117 -5.47 4.57 -12.86
N MET A 118 -5.41 4.76 -11.55
CA MET A 118 -6.01 3.87 -10.58
C MET A 118 -7.17 4.57 -9.89
N GLY A 119 -8.37 4.06 -10.13
CA GLY A 119 -9.57 4.43 -9.38
C GLY A 119 -9.66 3.64 -8.08
N VAL A 120 -9.86 4.35 -6.97
CA VAL A 120 -10.12 3.76 -5.65
C VAL A 120 -11.28 4.47 -4.95
N ASN A 121 -12.06 3.73 -4.16
CA ASN A 121 -13.18 4.30 -3.39
C ASN A 121 -12.73 4.98 -2.08
N ASP A 122 -11.64 4.54 -1.46
CA ASP A 122 -11.00 5.23 -0.34
C ASP A 122 -9.48 5.04 -0.42
N SER A 123 -8.76 6.11 -0.73
CA SER A 123 -7.30 6.03 -0.88
C SER A 123 -6.56 5.79 0.44
N ALA A 124 -7.15 6.12 1.59
CA ALA A 124 -6.53 5.85 2.88
C ALA A 124 -6.45 4.33 3.19
N GLN A 125 -7.36 3.56 2.58
CA GLN A 125 -7.43 2.11 2.71
C GLN A 125 -6.68 1.40 1.58
N GLU A 126 -6.19 2.12 0.57
CA GLU A 126 -5.37 1.53 -0.49
C GLU A 126 -4.07 0.98 0.11
N LEU A 127 -3.60 -0.14 -0.44
CA LEU A 127 -2.51 -0.92 0.14
C LEU A 127 -1.24 -0.08 0.30
N LYS A 128 -0.83 0.68 -0.71
CA LYS A 128 0.43 1.45 -0.68
C LYS A 128 0.40 2.57 0.37
N PHE A 129 -0.76 3.13 0.67
CA PHE A 129 -0.92 4.08 1.77
C PHE A 129 -0.97 3.38 3.13
N ARG A 130 -1.66 2.25 3.26
CA ARG A 130 -1.71 1.47 4.53
C ARG A 130 -0.36 0.89 4.93
N THR A 131 0.45 0.47 3.95
CA THR A 131 1.82 -0.03 4.16
C THR A 131 2.84 1.10 4.28
N GLU A 132 2.42 2.36 4.22
CA GLU A 132 3.29 3.55 4.28
C GLU A 132 4.34 3.60 3.16
N THR A 133 4.15 2.81 2.09
CA THR A 133 4.95 2.89 0.87
C THR A 133 4.75 4.25 0.21
N PHE A 134 3.51 4.75 0.23
CA PHE A 134 3.18 6.13 -0.12
C PHE A 134 2.75 6.91 1.11
N LYS A 135 3.11 8.20 1.13
CA LYS A 135 2.67 9.16 2.14
C LYS A 135 1.98 10.32 1.45
N LEU A 136 0.85 10.74 2.01
CA LEU A 136 0.15 11.93 1.53
C LEU A 136 0.87 13.17 2.08
N VAL A 137 1.51 13.93 1.20
CA VAL A 137 2.28 15.13 1.57
C VAL A 137 1.45 16.41 1.58
N SER A 138 0.35 16.47 0.81
CA SER A 138 -0.53 17.63 0.72
C SER A 138 -1.97 17.21 0.38
N GLY A 139 -2.94 18.01 0.83
CA GLY A 139 -4.37 17.78 0.59
C GLY A 139 -4.98 16.74 1.52
N ARG A 140 -5.86 15.89 0.97
CA ARG A 140 -6.56 14.83 1.71
C ARG A 140 -6.72 13.56 0.88
N HIS A 141 -6.93 12.43 1.55
CA HIS A 141 -7.33 11.19 0.90
C HIS A 141 -8.65 11.33 0.13
N ILE A 142 -8.75 10.61 -0.99
CA ILE A 142 -9.97 10.38 -1.77
C ILE A 142 -10.97 9.56 -0.95
N LYS A 143 -12.24 9.97 -1.01
CA LYS A 143 -13.42 9.32 -0.42
C LYS A 143 -14.43 8.96 -1.51
N SER A 144 -15.38 8.08 -1.16
CA SER A 144 -16.30 7.47 -2.13
C SER A 144 -17.29 8.46 -2.76
N ASP A 145 -17.50 9.61 -2.13
CA ASP A 145 -18.35 10.70 -2.61
C ASP A 145 -17.59 11.69 -3.51
N ASP A 146 -16.26 11.60 -3.58
CA ASP A 146 -15.45 12.46 -4.42
C ASP A 146 -15.72 12.23 -5.91
N LYS A 147 -15.80 13.33 -6.66
CA LYS A 147 -15.92 13.33 -8.12
C LYS A 147 -14.84 14.22 -8.73
N PHE A 148 -14.21 13.71 -9.78
CA PHE A 148 -13.16 14.43 -10.52
C PHE A 148 -12.01 14.92 -9.63
N LYS A 149 -11.63 14.10 -8.64
CA LYS A 149 -10.48 14.32 -7.76
C LYS A 149 -9.41 13.28 -8.07
N VAL A 150 -8.16 13.72 -8.03
CA VAL A 150 -7.00 12.88 -8.32
C VAL A 150 -5.94 13.09 -7.24
N LEU A 151 -5.23 12.02 -6.91
CA LEU A 151 -3.95 12.11 -6.22
C LEU A 151 -2.86 11.91 -7.27
N ILE A 152 -1.85 12.76 -7.19
CA ILE A 152 -0.75 12.84 -8.14
C ILE A 152 0.55 12.73 -7.36
N HIS A 153 1.56 12.09 -7.95
CA HIS A 153 2.90 12.08 -7.36
C HIS A 153 3.46 13.51 -7.33
N GLU A 154 4.16 13.89 -6.27
CA GLU A 154 4.68 15.26 -6.10
C GLU A 154 5.53 15.71 -7.30
N ASP A 155 6.47 14.87 -7.75
CA ASP A 155 7.30 15.16 -8.93
C ASP A 155 6.54 15.20 -10.26
N PHE A 156 5.29 14.71 -10.32
CA PHE A 156 4.46 14.77 -11.52
C PHE A 156 3.53 15.99 -11.52
N ALA A 157 3.30 16.62 -10.36
CA ALA A 157 2.45 17.80 -10.21
C ALA A 157 3.17 19.09 -10.65
#